data_AF-A0A3B9UUI0-F1
#
_entry.id   AF-A0A3B9UUI0-F1
#
_cell.length_a   1.000
_cell.length_b   1.000
_cell.length_c   1.000
_cell.angle_alpha   90.00
_cell.angle_beta   90.00
_cell.angle_gamma   90.00
#
_symmetry.space_group_name_H-M   'P 1'
#
loop_
_entity.id
_entity.type
_entity.pdbx_description
1 polymer ?
#
loop_
_entity_poly.entity_id
_entity_poly.type
_entity_poly.pdbx_seq_one_letter_code
_entity_poly.pdbx_strand_id
1 'polypeptide(L)'
;FSFLSAGIVNFFVPSGGGQWAVQAPIMLPAGQALGVSPAITSMSIAWGDAWTNMIQPFWALPALGIAGLGAKDIMGYCIIDLIYSGLIITAGFLLCGIIF
;
A
#
# COMPACT_ATOMS: atom_id res chain seq x y z
N PHE A 1 -2.51 -9.66 8.54
CA PHE A 1 -3.54 -8.62 8.29
C PHE A 1 -2.98 -7.19 8.22
N SER A 2 -1.75 -6.91 8.66
CA SER A 2 -1.17 -5.56 8.65
C SER A 2 -1.16 -4.88 7.28
N PHE A 3 -0.92 -5.63 6.19
CA PHE A 3 -1.02 -5.13 4.81
C PHE A 3 -2.39 -4.51 4.47
N LEU A 4 -3.47 -5.26 4.71
CA LEU A 4 -4.83 -4.79 4.41
C LEU A 4 -5.23 -3.61 5.29
N SER A 5 -4.90 -3.67 6.60
CA SER A 5 -5.11 -2.56 7.52
C SER A 5 -4.39 -1.31 7.04
N ALA A 6 -3.14 -1.45 6.61
CA ALA A 6 -2.34 -0.34 6.13
C ALA A 6 -2.91 0.28 4.85
N GLY A 7 -3.42 -0.54 3.92
CA GLY A 7 -4.14 -0.04 2.76
C GLY A 7 -5.38 0.78 3.13
N ILE A 8 -6.19 0.31 4.07
CA ILE A 8 -7.39 1.04 4.52
C ILE A 8 -7.02 2.36 5.20
N VAL A 9 -6.00 2.35 6.07
CA VAL A 9 -5.57 3.55 6.80
C VAL A 9 -5.01 4.63 5.86
N ASN A 10 -4.34 4.23 4.77
CA ASN A 10 -3.74 5.15 3.82
C ASN A 10 -4.76 6.11 3.18
N PHE A 11 -6.04 5.70 3.04
CA PHE A 11 -7.10 6.61 2.57
C PHE A 11 -7.33 7.82 3.49
N PHE A 12 -7.02 7.68 4.78
CA PHE A 12 -7.17 8.74 5.78
C PHE A 12 -5.86 9.47 6.06
N VAL A 13 -4.73 8.79 5.87
CA VAL A 13 -3.39 9.32 6.13
C VAL A 13 -2.49 9.02 4.93
N PRO A 14 -2.67 9.71 3.77
CA PRO A 14 -1.98 9.44 2.51
C PRO A 14 -0.55 9.99 2.51
N SER A 15 0.26 9.51 3.44
CA SER A 15 1.65 9.93 3.64
C SER A 15 2.40 8.81 4.33
N GLY A 16 3.47 8.30 3.72
CA GLY A 16 4.25 7.22 4.32
C GLY A 16 4.77 7.55 5.73
N GLY A 17 5.22 8.78 5.97
CA GLY A 17 5.67 9.24 7.29
C GLY A 17 4.52 9.38 8.30
N GLY A 18 3.39 9.97 7.88
CA GLY A 18 2.21 10.11 8.74
C GLY A 18 1.57 8.76 9.08
N GLN A 19 1.47 7.88 8.09
CA GLN A 19 0.97 6.52 8.25
C GLN A 19 1.87 5.70 9.18
N TRP A 20 3.20 5.82 9.02
CA TRP A 20 4.15 5.18 9.92
C TRP A 20 3.95 5.64 11.37
N ALA A 21 3.82 6.95 11.59
CA ALA A 21 3.60 7.53 12.92
C ALA A 21 2.32 7.01 13.59
N VAL A 22 1.27 6.70 12.82
CA VAL A 22 0.00 6.19 13.34
C VAL A 22 0.01 4.67 13.52
N GLN A 23 0.54 3.90 12.57
CA GLN A 23 0.43 2.44 12.57
C GLN A 23 1.60 1.72 13.24
N ALA A 24 2.83 2.19 13.08
CA ALA A 24 4.00 1.49 13.60
C ALA A 24 3.96 1.28 15.13
N PRO A 25 3.53 2.27 15.95
CA PRO A 25 3.42 2.10 17.41
C PRO A 25 2.43 1.02 17.85
N ILE A 26 1.48 0.64 16.98
CA ILE A 26 0.44 -0.37 17.27
C ILE A 26 0.83 -1.72 16.67
N MET A 27 1.25 -1.72 15.40
CA MET A 27 1.54 -2.93 14.64
C MET A 27 2.83 -3.60 15.09
N LEU A 28 3.89 -2.85 15.42
CA LEU A 28 5.18 -3.43 15.81
C LEU A 28 5.11 -4.22 17.13
N PRO A 29 4.51 -3.69 18.22
CA PRO A 29 4.34 -4.48 19.44
C PRO A 29 3.44 -5.70 19.22
N ALA A 30 2.39 -5.57 18.40
CA ALA A 30 1.50 -6.68 18.08
C ALA A 30 2.23 -7.78 17.29
N GLY A 31 3.02 -7.41 16.28
CA GLY A 31 3.86 -8.34 15.53
C GLY A 31 4.87 -9.04 16.43
N GLN A 32 5.53 -8.30 17.32
CA GLN A 32 6.49 -8.85 18.27
C GLN A 32 5.83 -9.83 19.26
N ALA A 33 4.63 -9.52 19.77
CA ALA A 33 3.86 -10.41 20.64
C ALA A 33 3.46 -11.73 19.93
N LEU A 34 3.33 -11.70 18.61
CA LEU A 34 3.06 -12.87 17.76
C LEU A 34 4.34 -13.57 17.27
N GLY A 35 5.52 -13.15 17.73
CA GLY A 35 6.80 -13.71 17.31
C GLY A 35 7.22 -13.34 15.87
N VAL A 36 6.55 -12.38 15.25
CA VAL A 36 6.86 -11.90 13.89
C VAL A 36 7.99 -10.88 13.96
N SER A 37 8.96 -10.96 13.04
CA SER A 37 10.06 -10.01 13.02
C SER A 37 9.55 -8.58 12.77
N PRO A 38 10.18 -7.56 13.38
CA PRO A 38 9.87 -6.16 13.11
C PRO A 38 9.96 -5.84 11.61
N ALA A 39 10.95 -6.41 10.91
CA ALA A 39 11.14 -6.19 9.47
C ALA A 39 9.92 -6.63 8.63
N ILE A 40 9.36 -7.81 8.89
CA ILE A 40 8.16 -8.31 8.18
C ILE A 40 6.96 -7.42 8.49
N THR A 41 6.80 -7.03 9.76
CA THR A 41 5.70 -6.18 10.19
C THR A 41 5.77 -4.79 9.55
N SER A 42 6.96 -4.16 9.56
CA SER A 42 7.21 -2.87 8.89
C SER A 42 6.98 -2.94 7.40
N MET A 43 7.47 -3.99 6.75
CA MET A 43 7.30 -4.20 5.31
C MET A 43 5.82 -4.36 4.95
N SER A 44 5.05 -5.07 5.79
CA SER A 44 3.61 -5.22 5.59
C SER A 44 2.88 -3.86 5.60
N ILE A 45 3.28 -2.94 6.49
CA ILE A 45 2.72 -1.58 6.53
C ILE A 45 3.07 -0.81 5.26
N ALA A 46 4.35 -0.85 4.86
CA ALA A 46 4.85 -0.14 3.68
C ALA A 46 4.18 -0.62 2.38
N TRP A 47 3.93 -1.92 2.24
CA TRP A 47 3.23 -2.46 1.07
C TRP A 47 1.76 -2.03 1.01
N GLY A 48 1.08 -1.91 2.15
CA GLY A 48 -0.31 -1.44 2.18
C GLY A 48 -0.44 0.03 1.77
N ASP A 49 0.47 0.87 2.26
CA ASP A 49 0.65 2.27 1.83
C ASP A 49 0.85 2.35 0.31
N ALA A 50 1.90 1.69 -0.20
CA ALA A 50 2.24 1.70 -1.62
C ALA A 50 1.10 1.21 -2.52
N TRP A 51 0.41 0.13 -2.12
CA TRP A 51 -0.68 -0.45 -2.90
C TRP A 51 -1.82 0.56 -3.11
N THR A 52 -2.31 1.15 -2.02
CA THR A 52 -3.47 2.04 -2.11
C THR A 52 -3.15 3.41 -2.68
N ASN A 53 -1.87 3.83 -2.64
CA ASN A 53 -1.40 5.01 -3.37
C ASN A 53 -1.55 4.88 -4.90
N MET A 54 -1.72 3.68 -5.45
CA MET A 54 -1.94 3.49 -6.89
C MET A 54 -3.26 4.09 -7.39
N ILE A 55 -4.24 4.33 -6.50
CA ILE A 55 -5.50 5.01 -6.87
C ILE A 55 -5.27 6.47 -7.26
N GLN A 56 -4.18 7.09 -6.79
CA GLN A 56 -3.86 8.49 -7.02
C GLN A 56 -2.74 8.61 -8.05
N PRO A 57 -2.90 9.45 -9.09
CA PRO A 57 -1.94 9.54 -10.19
C PRO A 57 -0.71 10.40 -9.85
N PHE A 58 -0.32 10.54 -8.58
CA PHE A 58 0.78 11.44 -8.18
C PHE A 58 2.12 11.06 -8.80
N TRP A 59 2.37 9.76 -8.93
CA TRP A 59 3.54 9.21 -9.61
C TRP A 59 3.51 9.47 -11.13
N ALA A 60 2.33 9.65 -11.71
CA ALA A 60 2.13 9.85 -13.15
C ALA A 60 2.08 11.32 -13.57
N LEU A 61 1.84 12.27 -12.64
CA LEU A 61 1.65 13.69 -12.96
C LEU A 61 2.74 14.29 -13.87
N PRO A 62 4.04 14.02 -13.67
CA PRO A 62 5.06 14.55 -14.57
C PRO A 62 4.92 14.06 -16.02
N ALA A 63 4.59 12.78 -16.20
CA ALA A 63 4.40 12.17 -17.52
C ALA A 63 3.12 12.70 -18.19
N LEU A 64 2.03 12.88 -17.42
CA LEU A 64 0.80 13.48 -17.91
C LEU A 64 1.01 14.92 -18.41
N GLY A 65 1.83 15.69 -17.70
CA GLY A 65 2.20 17.05 -18.13
C GLY A 65 2.89 17.09 -19.48
N ILE A 66 3.77 16.12 -19.77
CA ILE A 66 4.44 15.98 -21.07
C ILE A 66 3.43 15.55 -22.16
N ALA A 67 2.47 14.68 -21.81
CA ALA A 67 1.46 14.17 -22.73
C ALA A 67 0.29 15.16 -22.97
N GLY A 68 0.25 16.29 -22.26
CA GLY A 68 -0.87 17.24 -22.34
C GLY A 68 -2.17 16.71 -21.73
N LEU A 69 -2.08 15.75 -20.81
CA LEU A 69 -3.21 15.12 -20.14
C LEU A 69 -3.38 15.67 -18.71
N GLY A 70 -4.62 15.69 -18.24
CA GLY A 70 -4.96 15.96 -16.85
C GLY A 70 -4.98 14.69 -16.00
N ALA A 71 -4.86 14.85 -14.68
CA ALA A 71 -4.96 13.74 -13.73
C ALA A 71 -6.25 12.91 -13.89
N LYS A 72 -7.37 13.60 -14.15
CA LYS A 72 -8.68 12.97 -14.38
C LYS A 72 -8.71 12.01 -15.56
N ASP A 73 -7.85 12.22 -16.56
CA ASP A 73 -7.88 11.45 -17.81
C ASP A 73 -7.37 10.03 -17.60
N ILE A 74 -6.64 9.77 -16.50
CA ILE A 74 -6.13 8.44 -16.15
C ILE A 74 -6.73 7.82 -14.89
N MET A 75 -7.64 8.52 -14.19
CA MET A 75 -8.22 8.02 -12.94
C MET A 75 -8.89 6.65 -13.10
N GLY A 76 -9.48 6.38 -14.27
CA GLY A 76 -10.03 5.05 -14.58
C GLY A 76 -8.95 3.96 -14.56
N TYR A 77 -7.77 4.22 -15.12
CA TYR A 77 -6.64 3.29 -15.08
C TYR A 77 -6.11 3.09 -13.67
N CYS A 78 -6.04 4.15 -12.85
CA CYS A 78 -5.62 4.04 -11.45
C CYS A 78 -6.54 3.13 -10.62
N ILE A 79 -7.85 3.13 -10.87
CA ILE A 79 -8.80 2.22 -10.22
C ILE A 79 -8.56 0.77 -10.65
N ILE A 80 -8.36 0.54 -11.95
CA ILE A 80 -8.05 -0.80 -12.47
C ILE A 80 -6.72 -1.29 -11.89
N ASP A 81 -5.70 -0.44 -11.85
CA ASP A 81 -4.39 -0.76 -11.29
C ASP A 81 -4.48 -1.09 -9.80
N LEU A 82 -5.24 -0.31 -9.01
CA LEU A 82 -5.51 -0.61 -7.60
C LEU A 82 -6.09 -2.01 -7.41
N ILE A 83 -7.14 -2.37 -8.17
CA ILE A 83 -7.80 -3.67 -8.04
C ILE A 83 -6.87 -4.79 -8.50
N TYR A 84 -6.27 -4.64 -9.67
CA TYR A 84 -5.42 -5.66 -10.29
C TYR A 84 -4.15 -5.92 -9.47
N SER A 85 -3.42 -4.87 -9.11
CA SER A 85 -2.24 -4.98 -8.25
C SER A 85 -2.62 -5.54 -6.87
N GLY A 86 -3.77 -5.16 -6.32
CA GLY A 86 -4.26 -5.69 -5.03
C GLY A 86 -4.49 -7.19 -5.04
N LEU A 87 -5.09 -7.70 -6.12
CA LEU A 87 -5.27 -9.14 -6.32
C LEU A 87 -3.92 -9.86 -6.43
N ILE A 88 -2.99 -9.33 -7.22
CA ILE A 88 -1.66 -9.92 -7.42
C ILE A 88 -0.85 -9.92 -6.12
N ILE A 89 -0.78 -8.79 -5.42
CA ILE A 89 -0.01 -8.63 -4.18
C ILE A 89 -0.57 -9.55 -3.10
N THR A 90 -1.90 -9.58 -2.95
CA THR A 90 -2.56 -10.46 -1.97
C THR A 90 -2.33 -11.92 -2.30
N ALA A 91 -2.49 -12.32 -3.56
CA ALA A 91 -2.21 -13.69 -4.00
C ALA A 91 -0.73 -14.07 -3.77
N GLY A 92 0.20 -13.17 -4.09
CA GLY A 92 1.63 -13.37 -3.86
C GLY A 92 1.96 -13.55 -2.37
N PHE A 93 1.41 -12.71 -1.50
CA PHE A 93 1.60 -12.85 -0.05
C PHE A 93 0.97 -14.12 0.51
N LEU A 94 -0.21 -14.53 0.05
CA LEU A 94 -0.83 -15.79 0.46
C LEU A 94 -0.01 -17.00 0.00
N LEU A 95 0.43 -17.01 -1.26
CA LEU A 95 1.27 -18.08 -1.79
C LEU A 95 2.60 -18.17 -1.03
N CYS A 96 3.29 -17.05 -0.86
CA CYS A 96 4.53 -17.02 -0.09
C CYS A 96 4.33 -17.49 1.35
N GLY A 97 3.26 -17.07 2.03
CA GLY A 97 2.97 -17.49 3.40
C GLY A 97 2.46 -18.93 3.55
N ILE A 98 2.08 -19.61 2.46
CA ILE A 98 1.76 -21.04 2.44
C ILE A 98 3.01 -21.87 2.15
N ILE A 99 3.91 -21.36 1.31
CA ILE A 99 5.10 -22.07 0.85
C ILE A 99 6.26 -21.98 1.86
N PHE A 100 6.39 -20.85 2.55
CA PHE A 100 7.48 -20.55 3.50
C PHE A 100 6.92 -20.34 4.91
#